data_AF-A0A447KPI7-F1
#
_entry.id   AF-A0A447KPI7-F1
#
_cell.length_a   1.000
_cell.length_b   1.000
_cell.length_c   1.000
_cell.angle_alpha   90.00
_cell.angle_beta   90.00
_cell.angle_gamma   90.00
#
_symmetry.space_group_name_H-M   'P 1'
#
loop_
_entity.id
_entity.type
_entity.pdbx_description
1 polymer ?
#
loop_
_entity_poly.entity_id
_entity_poly.type
_entity_poly.pdbx_seq_one_letter_code
_entity_poly.pdbx_strand_id
1 'polypeptide(L)'
;MSTWKASQVGSQSDTALMAGRDINLQTQEASTRQKDNGTEQRSNDATRTTLTSGGDLTLDAGRDVNSQAAAIVADNNVNLNAGRDVNLNTQQTSEYRESKEGKRQQVDESIRQQGTEIASGGQHHHSRRSRYHLECGTGAGQR
;
A
#
# COMPACT_ATOMS: atom_id res chain seq x y z
N MET A 1 -6.95 -13.13 16.25
CA MET A 1 -6.44 -12.05 15.37
C MET A 1 -5.52 -12.73 14.38
N SER A 2 -5.74 -12.50 13.09
CA SER A 2 -4.96 -13.10 12.00
C SER A 2 -4.09 -12.00 11.36
N THR A 3 -2.81 -12.27 11.16
CA THR A 3 -1.84 -11.29 10.64
C THR A 3 -1.03 -11.90 9.50
N TRP A 4 -0.96 -11.18 8.39
CA TRP A 4 -0.18 -11.53 7.21
C TRP A 4 0.82 -10.40 6.96
N LYS A 5 2.09 -10.77 6.74
CA LYS A 5 3.19 -9.83 6.50
C LYS A 5 3.94 -10.27 5.27
N ALA A 6 4.03 -9.41 4.26
CA ALA A 6 4.65 -9.72 2.97
C ALA A 6 4.28 -11.10 2.43
N SER A 7 3.04 -11.51 2.66
CA SER A 7 2.56 -12.84 2.30
C SER A 7 1.77 -12.76 1.01
N GLN A 8 1.84 -13.79 0.19
CA GLN A 8 0.95 -13.97 -0.94
C GLN A 8 -0.04 -15.09 -0.60
N VAL A 9 -1.34 -14.79 -0.69
CA VAL A 9 -2.41 -15.77 -0.45
C VAL A 9 -3.34 -15.75 -1.65
N GLY A 10 -3.65 -16.92 -2.19
CA GLY A 10 -4.64 -17.00 -3.25
C GLY A 10 -4.99 -18.38 -3.73
N SER A 11 -6.06 -18.43 -4.53
CA SER A 11 -6.61 -19.64 -5.13
C SER A 11 -7.13 -19.37 -6.55
N GLN A 12 -7.26 -20.42 -7.37
CA GLN A 12 -7.90 -20.34 -8.69
C GLN A 12 -9.43 -20.19 -8.64
N SER A 13 -10.02 -20.41 -7.46
CA SER A 13 -11.45 -20.19 -7.19
C SER A 13 -11.56 -19.15 -6.07
N ASP A 14 -12.47 -19.33 -5.13
CA ASP A 14 -12.76 -18.35 -4.08
C ASP A 14 -11.74 -18.41 -2.94
N THR A 15 -11.34 -17.23 -2.45
CA THR A 15 -10.44 -17.07 -1.30
C THR A 15 -11.21 -16.44 -0.15
N ALA A 16 -11.26 -17.11 0.99
CA ALA A 16 -11.85 -16.58 2.21
C ALA A 16 -10.81 -16.49 3.32
N LEU A 17 -10.64 -15.29 3.89
CA LEU A 17 -9.90 -15.09 5.13
C LEU A 17 -10.89 -14.69 6.22
N MET A 18 -11.02 -15.54 7.24
CA MET A 18 -11.89 -15.29 8.38
C MET A 18 -11.05 -15.14 9.64
N ALA A 19 -11.37 -14.14 10.46
CA ALA A 19 -10.79 -13.99 11.78
C ALA A 19 -11.87 -13.61 12.78
N GLY A 20 -11.94 -14.33 13.91
CA GLY A 20 -12.91 -14.02 14.97
C GLY A 20 -12.72 -12.66 15.66
N ARG A 21 -11.71 -11.87 15.27
CA ARG A 21 -11.50 -10.51 15.79
C ARG A 21 -11.00 -9.57 14.70
N ASP A 22 -9.73 -9.66 14.36
CA ASP A 22 -9.11 -8.72 13.42
C ASP A 22 -8.35 -9.46 12.33
N ILE A 23 -8.45 -8.96 11.09
CA ILE A 23 -7.59 -9.31 9.97
C ILE A 23 -6.58 -8.19 9.79
N ASN A 24 -5.29 -8.51 9.69
CA ASN A 24 -4.23 -7.52 9.53
C ASN A 24 -3.35 -7.92 8.35
N LEU A 25 -3.33 -7.08 7.31
CA LEU A 25 -2.56 -7.24 6.10
C LEU A 25 -1.47 -6.17 6.11
N GLN A 26 -0.29 -6.53 6.58
CA GLN A 26 0.80 -5.59 6.79
C GLN A 26 1.89 -5.74 5.74
N THR A 27 2.65 -4.66 5.52
CA THR A 27 3.90 -4.75 4.78
C THR A 27 5.01 -5.33 5.65
N GLN A 28 6.00 -5.95 5.03
CA GLN A 28 7.29 -6.18 5.65
C GLN A 28 8.23 -5.06 5.23
N GLU A 29 8.69 -4.28 6.20
CA GLU A 29 9.68 -3.24 5.97
C GLU A 29 11.09 -3.85 5.97
N ALA A 30 11.91 -3.40 5.02
CA ALA A 30 13.31 -3.75 4.92
C ALA A 30 14.11 -2.48 4.71
N SER A 31 15.02 -2.19 5.63
CA SER A 31 15.89 -1.03 5.51
C SER A 31 17.31 -1.47 5.17
N THR A 32 17.92 -0.83 4.18
CA THR A 32 19.32 -1.05 3.82
C THR A 32 20.13 0.20 4.11
N ARG A 33 21.40 -0.02 4.49
CA ARG A 33 22.37 1.06 4.63
C ARG A 33 23.70 0.56 4.10
N GLN A 34 24.19 1.22 3.06
CA GLN A 34 25.47 0.96 2.44
C GLN A 34 26.31 2.22 2.50
N LYS A 35 27.57 2.05 2.89
CA LYS A 35 28.53 3.14 2.93
C LYS A 35 29.78 2.66 2.23
N ASP A 36 30.19 3.40 1.22
CA ASP A 36 31.43 3.19 0.50
C ASP A 36 32.23 4.51 0.49
N ASN A 37 33.49 4.50 0.07
CA ASN A 37 34.40 5.61 0.20
C ASN A 37 33.87 6.91 -0.45
N GLY A 38 33.29 7.78 0.38
CA GLY A 38 32.66 9.03 -0.05
C GLY A 38 31.19 8.92 -0.42
N THR A 39 30.57 7.73 -0.42
CA THR A 39 29.14 7.56 -0.74
C THR A 39 28.39 6.87 0.39
N GLU A 40 27.15 7.29 0.60
CA GLU A 40 26.24 6.65 1.54
C GLU A 40 24.87 6.49 0.88
N GLN A 41 24.33 5.28 0.90
CA GLN A 41 22.99 4.99 0.43
C GLN A 41 22.19 4.37 1.56
N ARG A 42 20.98 4.87 1.80
CA ARG A 42 20.01 4.26 2.70
C ARG A 42 18.72 4.04 1.92
N SER A 43 18.11 2.88 2.03
CA SER A 43 16.76 2.65 1.53
C SER A 43 15.87 2.14 2.66
N ASN A 44 14.60 2.50 2.62
CA ASN A 44 13.54 1.84 3.36
C ASN A 44 12.53 1.36 2.34
N ASP A 45 12.47 0.05 2.15
CA ASP A 45 11.62 -0.63 1.20
C ASP A 45 10.52 -1.38 1.97
N ALA A 46 9.42 -1.67 1.28
CA ALA A 46 8.31 -2.38 1.88
C ALA A 46 7.76 -3.42 0.90
N THR A 47 7.67 -4.66 1.36
CA THR A 47 7.01 -5.73 0.63
C THR A 47 5.57 -5.85 1.12
N ARG A 48 4.60 -5.57 0.25
CA ARG A 48 3.18 -5.64 0.58
C ARG A 48 2.68 -7.08 0.73
N THR A 49 1.61 -7.24 1.50
CA THR A 49 0.81 -8.47 1.47
C THR A 49 -0.09 -8.45 0.23
N THR A 50 -0.19 -9.56 -0.48
CA THR A 50 -0.97 -9.70 -1.71
C THR A 50 -1.98 -10.82 -1.55
N LEU A 51 -3.25 -10.52 -1.77
CA LEU A 51 -4.34 -11.48 -1.78
C LEU A 51 -4.94 -11.54 -3.18
N THR A 52 -5.06 -12.73 -3.74
CA THR A 52 -5.59 -12.93 -5.10
C THR A 52 -6.59 -14.07 -5.14
N SER A 53 -7.73 -13.88 -5.81
CA SER A 53 -8.73 -14.94 -6.00
C SER A 53 -9.14 -15.04 -7.47
N GLY A 54 -9.16 -16.25 -8.03
CA GLY A 54 -9.71 -16.53 -9.36
C GLY A 54 -11.25 -16.57 -9.40
N GLY A 55 -11.91 -16.35 -8.26
CA GLY A 55 -13.35 -16.18 -8.11
C GLY A 55 -13.64 -14.97 -7.21
N ASP A 56 -14.40 -15.17 -6.15
CA ASP A 56 -14.69 -14.14 -5.15
C ASP A 56 -13.66 -14.15 -4.00
N LEU A 57 -13.24 -12.97 -3.55
CA LEU A 57 -12.37 -12.80 -2.38
C LEU A 57 -13.17 -12.21 -1.22
N THR A 58 -13.25 -12.94 -0.11
CA THR A 58 -13.92 -12.47 1.12
C THR A 58 -12.94 -12.32 2.27
N LEU A 59 -12.89 -11.13 2.88
CA LEU A 59 -12.25 -10.86 4.16
C LEU A 59 -13.34 -10.64 5.20
N ASP A 60 -13.40 -11.49 6.21
CA ASP A 60 -14.40 -11.41 7.28
C ASP A 60 -13.73 -11.34 8.66
N ALA A 61 -13.79 -10.17 9.27
CA ALA A 61 -13.27 -9.91 10.60
C ALA A 61 -14.41 -9.65 11.58
N GLY A 62 -14.37 -10.33 12.74
CA GLY A 62 -15.34 -10.10 13.81
C GLY A 62 -15.36 -8.66 14.35
N ARG A 63 -14.31 -7.87 14.09
CA ARG A 63 -14.16 -6.48 14.54
C ARG A 63 -13.51 -5.59 13.48
N ASP A 64 -12.22 -5.75 13.17
CA ASP A 64 -11.52 -4.82 12.28
C ASP A 64 -10.78 -5.52 11.13
N VAL A 65 -10.82 -4.93 9.93
CA VAL A 65 -9.90 -5.26 8.84
C VAL A 65 -8.88 -4.13 8.70
N ASN A 66 -7.61 -4.42 8.94
CA ASN A 66 -6.52 -3.46 8.84
C ASN A 66 -5.61 -3.84 7.68
N SER A 67 -5.36 -2.90 6.78
CA SER A 67 -4.48 -3.05 5.62
C SER A 67 -3.42 -1.96 5.63
N GLN A 68 -2.18 -2.31 5.27
CA GLN A 68 -1.06 -1.40 5.10
C GLN A 68 -0.45 -1.68 3.73
N ALA A 69 -0.79 -0.83 2.77
CA ALA A 69 -0.42 -0.96 1.36
C ALA A 69 -0.68 -2.35 0.75
N ALA A 70 -1.63 -3.14 1.25
CA ALA A 70 -1.86 -4.49 0.73
C ALA A 70 -2.47 -4.46 -0.68
N ALA A 71 -2.24 -5.49 -1.49
CA ALA A 71 -2.94 -5.73 -2.74
C ALA A 71 -4.05 -6.74 -2.50
N ILE A 72 -5.29 -6.41 -2.88
CA ILE A 72 -6.43 -7.31 -2.77
C ILE A 72 -7.08 -7.39 -4.15
N VAL A 73 -7.02 -8.55 -4.79
CA VAL A 73 -7.46 -8.74 -6.17
C VAL A 73 -8.40 -9.95 -6.25
N ALA A 74 -9.53 -9.80 -6.90
CA ALA A 74 -10.44 -10.90 -7.22
C ALA A 74 -10.85 -10.82 -8.70
N ASP A 75 -11.01 -11.96 -9.35
CA ASP A 75 -11.53 -12.01 -10.71
C ASP A 75 -13.02 -11.67 -10.76
N ASN A 76 -13.77 -12.01 -9.70
CA ASN A 76 -15.19 -11.65 -9.57
C ASN A 76 -15.35 -10.49 -8.60
N ASN A 77 -15.67 -10.72 -7.33
CA ASN A 77 -15.94 -9.67 -6.35
C ASN A 77 -14.93 -9.68 -5.20
N VAL A 78 -14.67 -8.50 -4.63
CA VAL A 78 -13.99 -8.37 -3.34
C VAL A 78 -15.02 -7.96 -2.29
N ASN A 79 -15.16 -8.77 -1.25
CA ASN A 79 -16.03 -8.51 -0.11
C ASN A 79 -15.18 -8.29 1.17
N LEU A 80 -15.34 -7.14 1.81
CA LEU A 80 -14.63 -6.75 3.03
C LEU A 80 -15.64 -6.52 4.16
N ASN A 81 -15.77 -7.49 5.04
CA ASN A 81 -16.63 -7.44 6.21
C ASN A 81 -15.80 -7.23 7.48
N ALA A 82 -16.17 -6.22 8.25
CA ALA A 82 -15.63 -5.94 9.55
C ALA A 82 -16.79 -5.60 10.49
N GLY A 83 -16.85 -6.23 11.67
CA GLY A 83 -17.88 -5.93 12.66
C GLY A 83 -17.88 -4.47 13.15
N ARG A 84 -16.78 -3.75 12.92
CA ARG A 84 -16.61 -2.35 13.32
C ARG A 84 -15.99 -1.50 12.21
N ASP A 85 -14.70 -1.69 11.88
CA ASP A 85 -13.96 -0.77 11.01
C ASP A 85 -13.14 -1.49 9.93
N VAL A 86 -13.03 -0.87 8.75
CA VAL A 86 -12.07 -1.23 7.70
C VAL A 86 -11.06 -0.09 7.54
N ASN A 87 -9.81 -0.35 7.91
CA ASN A 87 -8.72 0.63 7.89
C ASN A 87 -7.75 0.33 6.75
N LEU A 88 -7.66 1.22 5.77
CA LEU A 88 -6.77 1.10 4.60
C LEU A 88 -5.66 2.14 4.67
N ASN A 89 -4.51 1.74 5.21
CA ASN A 89 -3.38 2.62 5.47
C ASN A 89 -2.37 2.59 4.32
N THR A 90 -1.70 3.71 4.12
CA THR A 90 -0.57 3.82 3.21
C THR A 90 0.72 3.35 3.87
N GLN A 91 1.67 2.85 3.07
CA GLN A 91 3.04 2.58 3.47
C GLN A 91 3.99 3.56 2.79
N GLN A 92 4.91 4.14 3.55
CA GLN A 92 5.92 5.04 3.03
C GLN A 92 7.27 4.34 2.89
N THR A 93 7.88 4.44 1.71
CA THR A 93 9.24 3.99 1.42
C THR A 93 10.11 5.19 1.07
N SER A 94 11.42 5.07 1.27
CA SER A 94 12.35 6.17 1.07
C SER A 94 13.68 5.69 0.51
N GLU A 95 14.26 6.45 -0.38
CA GLU A 95 15.64 6.26 -0.83
C GLU A 95 16.43 7.53 -0.56
N TYR A 96 17.55 7.39 0.13
CA TYR A 96 18.51 8.44 0.44
C TYR A 96 19.86 8.05 -0.19
N ARG A 97 20.48 8.99 -0.89
CA ARG A 97 21.82 8.86 -1.43
C ARG A 97 22.60 10.13 -1.14
N GLU A 98 23.81 9.95 -0.64
CA GLU A 98 24.77 11.02 -0.40
C GLU A 98 26.08 10.64 -1.08
N SER A 99 26.70 11.59 -1.75
CA SER A 99 28.03 11.43 -2.34
C SER A 99 28.92 12.61 -1.99
N LYS A 100 30.21 12.33 -1.79
CA LYS A 100 31.25 13.27 -1.44
C LYS A 100 32.41 13.09 -2.38
N GLU A 101 32.71 14.15 -3.12
CA GLU A 101 33.84 14.21 -4.05
C GLU A 101 34.70 15.44 -3.71
N GLY A 102 35.84 15.20 -3.07
CA GLY A 102 36.71 16.27 -2.58
C GLY A 102 36.00 17.18 -1.57
N LYS A 103 35.68 18.42 -1.97
CA LYS A 103 34.92 19.40 -1.17
C LYS A 103 33.43 19.46 -1.52
N ARG A 104 32.98 18.76 -2.56
CA ARG A 104 31.58 18.74 -2.98
C ARG A 104 30.82 17.63 -2.26
N GLN A 105 29.62 17.95 -1.83
CA GLN A 105 28.67 17.03 -1.22
C GLN A 105 27.34 17.15 -1.98
N GLN A 106 26.77 16.02 -2.39
CA GLN A 106 25.47 15.93 -3.02
C GLN A 106 24.59 14.99 -2.19
N VAL A 107 23.34 15.37 -2.00
CA VAL A 107 22.33 14.59 -1.28
C VAL A 107 21.08 14.54 -2.12
N ASP A 108 20.58 13.33 -2.34
CA ASP A 108 19.34 13.03 -3.05
C ASP A 108 18.45 12.19 -2.15
N GLU A 109 17.24 12.65 -1.89
CA GLU A 109 16.24 11.91 -1.11
C GLU A 109 14.94 11.83 -1.90
N SER A 110 14.33 10.64 -1.93
CA SER A 110 13.02 10.42 -2.53
C SER A 110 12.12 9.64 -1.59
N ILE A 111 10.86 10.03 -1.56
CA ILE A 111 9.82 9.40 -0.74
C ILE A 111 8.74 8.86 -1.68
N ARG A 112 8.31 7.62 -1.45
CA ARG A 112 7.15 7.04 -2.13
C ARG A 112 6.12 6.61 -1.11
N GLN A 113 4.86 6.81 -1.45
CA GLN A 113 3.73 6.36 -0.65
C GLN A 113 2.91 5.38 -1.47
N GLN A 114 2.61 4.23 -0.89
CA GLN A 114 1.85 3.15 -1.51
C GLN A 114 0.57 2.94 -0.72
N GLY A 115 -0.59 3.00 -1.39
CA GLY A 115 -1.89 2.74 -0.77
C GLY A 115 -2.27 1.27 -0.81
N THR A 116 -3.31 0.91 -0.06
CA THR A 116 -4.00 -0.37 -0.28
C THR A 116 -4.73 -0.30 -1.61
N GLU A 117 -4.58 -1.33 -2.42
CA GLU A 117 -5.26 -1.46 -3.71
C GLU A 117 -6.27 -2.60 -3.63
N ILE A 118 -7.47 -2.34 -4.13
CA ILE A 118 -8.56 -3.30 -4.21
C ILE A 118 -9.05 -3.34 -5.65
N ALA A 119 -9.00 -4.51 -6.28
CA ALA A 119 -9.44 -4.71 -7.66
C ALA A 119 -10.36 -5.93 -7.75
N SER A 120 -11.43 -5.79 -8.52
CA SER A 120 -12.41 -6.84 -8.77
C SER A 120 -12.77 -6.85 -10.27
N GLY A 121 -12.76 -8.02 -10.91
CA GLY A 121 -13.11 -8.15 -12.34
C GLY A 121 -14.62 -8.22 -12.62
N GLY A 122 -15.43 -8.48 -11.59
CA GLY A 122 -16.88 -8.34 -11.61
C GLY A 122 -17.28 -6.93 -12.03
N GLN A 123 -18.34 -6.82 -12.83
CA GLN A 123 -18.74 -5.58 -13.49
C GLN A 123 -18.83 -4.40 -12.51
N HIS A 124 -17.81 -3.55 -12.54
CA HIS A 124 -17.82 -2.24 -11.89
C HIS A 124 -18.80 -1.35 -12.69
N HIS A 125 -20.10 -1.41 -12.40
CA HIS A 125 -21.07 -0.44 -12.93
C HIS A 125 -20.87 0.91 -12.22
N HIS A 126 -19.74 1.56 -12.54
CA HIS A 126 -19.44 2.91 -12.10
C HIS A 126 -20.12 3.87 -13.08
N SER A 127 -21.38 4.23 -12.81
CA SER A 127 -22.08 5.31 -13.50
C SER A 127 -21.30 6.61 -13.28
N ARG A 128 -20.44 6.97 -14.24
CA ARG A 128 -19.64 8.19 -14.22
C ARG A 128 -20.50 9.39 -14.61
N ARG A 129 -20.68 10.33 -13.68
CA ARG A 129 -20.48 11.78 -13.92
C ARG A 129 -20.50 12.55 -12.60
N SER A 130 -19.33 12.69 -11.98
CA SER A 130 -19.09 13.80 -11.05
C SER A 130 -17.93 14.63 -11.60
N ARG A 131 -18.26 15.82 -12.14
CA ARG A 131 -17.29 16.84 -12.51
C ARG A 131 -16.78 17.47 -11.22
N TYR A 132 -15.54 17.18 -10.84
CA TYR A 132 -14.84 18.02 -9.87
C TYR A 132 -14.20 19.18 -10.64
N HIS A 133 -14.73 20.38 -10.41
CA HIS A 133 -14.11 21.64 -10.81
C HIS A 133 -12.99 21.93 -9.79
N LEU A 134 -11.74 21.95 -10.23
CA LEU A 134 -10.63 22.50 -9.44
C LEU A 134 -10.49 23.99 -9.78
N GLU A 135 -10.84 24.87 -8.84
CA GLU A 135 -10.36 26.24 -8.88
C GLU A 135 -8.88 26.24 -8.47
N CYS A 136 -8.00 26.65 -9.38
CA CYS A 136 -6.61 26.93 -9.09
C CYS A 136 -6.48 28.40 -8.68
N GLY A 137 -6.29 28.65 -7.39
CA GLY A 137 -5.91 29.96 -6.87
C GLY A 137 -4.42 30.21 -7.08
N THR A 138 -4.06 30.98 -8.12
CA THR A 138 -2.70 31.50 -8.32
C THR A 138 -2.42 32.61 -7.30
N GLY A 139 -1.76 32.28 -6.20
CA GLY A 139 -1.21 33.25 -5.25
C GLY A 139 0.19 33.70 -5.69
N ALA A 140 0.26 34.76 -6.51
CA ALA A 140 1.50 35.48 -6.77
C ALA A 140 1.86 36.32 -5.53
N GLY A 141 2.93 35.94 -4.81
CA GLY A 141 3.54 36.73 -3.76
C GLY A 141 4.91 37.23 -4.19
N GLN A 142 4.99 38.47 -4.66
CA GLN A 142 6.24 39.22 -4.79
C GLN A 142 6.52 39.95 -3.47
N ARG A 143 7.72 39.78 -2.91
CA ARG A 143 8.61 40.84 -2.40
C ARG A 143 9.89 40.26 -1.83
#